data_AF-A0A0D6L5Q2-F1
#
_entry.id   AF-A0A0D6L5Q2-F1
#
_cell.length_a   1.000
_cell.length_b   1.000
_cell.length_c   1.000
_cell.angle_alpha   90.00
_cell.angle_beta   90.00
_cell.angle_gamma   90.00
#
_symmetry.space_group_name_H-M   'P 1'
#
loop_
_entity.id
_entity.type
_entity.pdbx_description
1 polymer ?
#
loop_
_entity_poly.entity_id
_entity_poly.type
_entity_poly.pdbx_seq_one_letter_code
_entity_poly.pdbx_strand_id
1 'polypeptide(L)'
;MRVLRPAPYEWLPVKTRLAGESHRELVRCGQSTPVIMPCKDGQQRLGYLDLSTEIALVSVGGKTESLAGGPAQELLAIFRNLRPPPTGIKIYEDLWGDMKYGDAFPNNVVPADNRPLKTETGPMNQYVALWYKHGEPVFGRAFPSPAGKIMASFGATNQENAGPEIGSMQMLTVPDASNAYCGGKTSTFKVLHKRRIN
;
A
#
# COMPACT_ATOMS: atom_id res chain seq x y z
N MET A 1 -10.08 31.05 0.86
CA MET A 1 -9.20 29.93 0.45
C MET A 1 -9.31 28.87 1.53
N ARG A 2 -9.94 27.70 1.28
CA ARG A 2 -10.02 26.62 2.28
C ARG A 2 -8.63 25.98 2.39
N VAL A 3 -8.00 26.05 3.56
CA VAL A 3 -6.82 25.25 3.86
C VAL A 3 -7.28 23.79 3.88
N LEU A 4 -6.99 23.04 2.82
CA LEU A 4 -7.26 21.62 2.76
C LEU A 4 -6.33 20.94 3.77
N ARG A 5 -6.85 20.61 4.95
CA ARG A 5 -6.22 19.57 5.77
C ARG A 5 -6.32 18.26 4.97
N PRO A 6 -5.27 17.43 4.91
CA PRO A 6 -5.38 16.11 4.31
C PRO A 6 -6.47 15.34 5.06
N ALA A 7 -7.60 15.13 4.40
CA ALA A 7 -8.69 14.31 4.90
C ALA A 7 -8.30 12.84 4.70
N PRO A 8 -8.39 11.96 5.70
CA PRO A 8 -8.24 10.53 5.49
C PRO A 8 -9.23 10.02 4.46
N TYR A 9 -8.80 9.04 3.68
CA TYR A 9 -9.66 8.30 2.75
C TYR A 9 -10.12 7.00 3.41
N GLU A 10 -11.39 6.67 3.26
CA GLU A 10 -11.99 5.42 3.75
C GLU A 10 -12.73 4.71 2.62
N TRP A 11 -12.68 3.38 2.61
CA TRP A 11 -13.42 2.53 1.68
C TRP A 11 -14.74 2.10 2.32
N LEU A 12 -15.87 2.51 1.74
CA LEU A 12 -17.21 2.22 2.26
C LEU A 12 -18.17 1.85 1.11
N PRO A 13 -19.25 1.11 1.38
CA PRO A 13 -20.27 0.82 0.37
C PRO A 13 -20.78 2.10 -0.30
N VAL A 14 -20.95 2.11 -1.63
CA VAL A 14 -21.42 3.27 -2.42
C VAL A 14 -22.70 3.87 -1.82
N LYS A 15 -23.65 3.04 -1.39
CA LYS A 15 -24.91 3.47 -0.76
C LYS A 15 -24.74 4.41 0.43
N THR A 16 -23.58 4.40 1.09
CA THR A 16 -23.24 5.30 2.20
C THR A 16 -23.39 6.78 1.79
N ARG A 17 -23.23 7.11 0.50
CA ARG A 17 -23.47 8.46 -0.03
C ARG A 17 -24.90 8.98 0.23
N LEU A 18 -25.86 8.08 0.42
CA LEU A 18 -27.27 8.39 0.64
C LEU A 18 -27.59 8.64 2.12
N ALA A 19 -26.69 8.30 3.05
CA ALA A 19 -26.89 8.49 4.49
C ALA A 19 -26.86 9.97 4.93
N GLY A 20 -26.42 10.88 4.06
CA GLY A 20 -26.43 12.33 4.33
C GLY A 20 -25.41 12.80 5.38
N GLU A 21 -24.37 12.00 5.64
CA GLU A 21 -23.34 12.35 6.61
C GLU A 21 -22.45 13.50 6.10
N SER A 22 -22.59 14.68 6.69
CA SER A 22 -21.90 15.92 6.26
C SER A 22 -20.36 15.87 6.30
N HIS A 23 -19.79 14.88 6.99
CA HIS A 23 -18.36 14.70 7.11
C HIS A 23 -17.79 13.67 6.12
N ARG A 24 -18.63 13.09 5.26
CA ARG A 24 -18.23 12.12 4.25
C ARG A 24 -18.53 12.65 2.86
N GLU A 25 -17.49 12.80 2.05
CA GLU A 25 -17.63 13.22 0.67
C GLU A 25 -17.14 12.11 -0.27
N LEU A 26 -18.03 11.55 -1.07
CA LEU A 26 -17.68 10.56 -2.10
C LEU A 26 -16.59 11.14 -3.03
N VAL A 27 -15.52 10.39 -3.24
CA VAL A 27 -14.47 10.74 -4.21
C VAL A 27 -15.01 10.47 -5.61
N ARG A 28 -14.98 11.48 -6.47
CA ARG A 28 -15.47 11.39 -7.84
C ARG A 28 -14.81 12.41 -8.75
N CYS A 29 -14.75 12.08 -10.04
CA CYS A 29 -14.38 12.98 -11.13
C CYS A 29 -15.54 13.00 -12.13
N GLY A 30 -16.28 14.11 -12.20
CA GLY A 30 -17.53 14.14 -12.98
C GLY A 30 -18.51 13.10 -12.42
N GLN A 31 -19.10 12.26 -13.27
CA GLN A 31 -19.99 11.16 -12.86
C GLN A 31 -19.26 9.85 -12.54
N SER A 32 -17.92 9.81 -12.62
CA SER A 32 -17.15 8.60 -12.33
C SER A 32 -16.69 8.59 -10.86
N THR A 33 -16.93 7.48 -10.16
CA THR A 33 -16.37 7.22 -8.82
C THR A 33 -15.63 5.87 -8.80
N PRO A 34 -14.44 5.75 -8.19
CA PRO A 34 -13.71 4.50 -8.14
C PRO A 34 -14.43 3.49 -7.24
N VAL A 35 -14.52 2.23 -7.68
CA VAL A 35 -15.13 1.13 -6.92
C VAL A 35 -14.29 -0.13 -6.98
N ILE A 36 -14.24 -0.89 -5.88
CA ILE A 36 -13.72 -2.26 -5.88
C ILE A 36 -14.86 -3.19 -6.31
N MET A 37 -14.68 -3.86 -7.45
CA MET A 37 -15.67 -4.74 -8.05
C MET A 37 -15.19 -6.20 -8.05
N PRO A 38 -16.01 -7.17 -7.59
CA PRO A 38 -15.74 -8.58 -7.79
C PRO A 38 -15.90 -8.95 -9.27
N CYS A 39 -14.93 -9.68 -9.81
CA CYS A 39 -14.92 -10.15 -11.19
C CYS A 39 -15.31 -11.63 -11.26
N LYS A 40 -15.71 -12.09 -12.46
CA LYS A 40 -16.12 -13.49 -12.70
C LYS A 40 -15.02 -14.53 -12.45
N ASP A 41 -13.75 -14.11 -12.50
CA ASP A 41 -12.59 -14.95 -12.19
C ASP A 41 -12.33 -15.06 -10.68
N GLY A 42 -13.22 -14.54 -9.84
CA GLY A 42 -13.13 -14.60 -8.38
C GLY A 42 -12.19 -13.56 -7.76
N GLN A 43 -11.51 -12.75 -8.57
CA GLN A 43 -10.64 -11.68 -8.07
C GLN A 43 -11.43 -10.38 -7.90
N GLN A 44 -10.91 -9.49 -7.04
CA GLN A 44 -11.41 -8.13 -6.92
C GLN A 44 -10.49 -7.18 -7.68
N ARG A 45 -11.08 -6.21 -8.39
CA ARG A 45 -10.32 -5.21 -9.15
C ARG A 45 -10.92 -3.83 -8.99
N LEU A 46 -10.07 -2.82 -9.15
CA LEU A 46 -10.48 -1.43 -9.18
C LEU A 46 -11.12 -1.12 -10.54
N GLY A 47 -12.37 -0.70 -10.52
CA GLY A 47 -13.11 -0.17 -11.66
C GLY A 47 -13.68 1.20 -11.33
N TYR A 48 -14.76 1.57 -12.03
CA TYR A 48 -15.54 2.76 -11.70
C TYR A 48 -17.03 2.49 -11.76
N LEU A 49 -17.79 3.22 -10.96
CA LEU A 49 -19.24 3.35 -11.08
C LEU A 49 -19.56 4.66 -11.79
N ASP A 50 -20.36 4.58 -12.85
CA ASP A 50 -20.99 5.75 -13.45
C ASP A 50 -22.25 6.12 -12.64
N LEU A 51 -22.21 7.27 -12.00
CA LEU A 51 -23.28 7.78 -11.14
C LEU A 51 -24.51 8.23 -11.93
N SER A 52 -24.42 8.38 -13.25
CA SER A 52 -25.56 8.74 -14.11
C SER A 52 -26.39 7.52 -14.53
N THR A 53 -25.71 6.41 -14.84
CA THR A 53 -26.35 5.15 -15.28
C THR A 53 -26.50 4.13 -14.15
N GLU A 54 -25.77 4.33 -13.04
CA GLU A 54 -25.63 3.39 -11.93
C GLU A 54 -25.10 2.01 -12.35
N ILE A 55 -24.20 2.01 -13.34
CA ILE A 55 -23.50 0.83 -13.84
C ILE A 55 -22.02 0.92 -13.47
N ALA A 56 -21.52 -0.09 -12.75
CA ALA A 56 -20.11 -0.28 -12.50
C ALA A 56 -19.45 -1.09 -13.62
N LEU A 57 -18.23 -0.68 -13.99
CA LEU A 57 -17.44 -1.30 -15.05
C LEU A 57 -16.01 -1.53 -14.57
N VAL A 58 -15.46 -2.69 -14.93
CA VAL A 58 -14.06 -3.05 -14.66
C VAL A 58 -13.45 -3.76 -15.87
N SER A 59 -12.18 -3.48 -16.16
CA SER A 59 -11.45 -4.09 -17.27
C SER A 59 -10.69 -5.33 -16.82
N VAL A 60 -10.92 -6.46 -17.50
CA VAL A 60 -10.28 -7.75 -17.21
C VAL A 60 -9.90 -8.42 -18.53
N GLY A 61 -8.62 -8.74 -18.71
CA GLY A 61 -8.15 -9.50 -19.88
C GLY A 61 -8.50 -8.87 -21.24
N GLY A 62 -8.46 -7.54 -21.34
CA GLY A 62 -8.83 -6.80 -22.55
C GLY A 62 -10.34 -6.71 -22.82
N LYS A 63 -11.19 -7.17 -21.90
CA LYS A 63 -12.65 -7.06 -21.95
C LYS A 63 -13.16 -6.22 -20.78
N THR A 64 -14.45 -5.89 -20.81
CA THR A 64 -15.15 -5.20 -19.74
C THR A 64 -16.16 -6.13 -19.09
N GLU A 65 -16.19 -6.16 -17.76
CA GLU A 65 -17.27 -6.73 -16.97
C GLU A 65 -18.11 -5.60 -16.37
N SER A 66 -19.41 -5.83 -16.20
CA SER A 66 -20.36 -4.84 -15.66
C SER A 66 -21.17 -5.38 -14.48
N LEU A 67 -21.53 -4.48 -13.57
CA LEU A 67 -22.44 -4.74 -12.45
C LEU A 67 -23.41 -3.56 -12.31
N ALA A 68 -24.71 -3.81 -12.22
CA ALA A 68 -25.74 -2.77 -12.18
C ALA A 68 -26.78 -3.02 -11.08
N GLY A 69 -27.61 -2.01 -10.80
CA GLY A 69 -28.73 -2.11 -9.87
C GLY A 69 -28.28 -2.19 -8.40
N GLY A 70 -29.11 -2.83 -7.57
CA GLY A 70 -28.86 -2.97 -6.12
C GLY A 70 -27.44 -3.43 -5.76
N PRO A 71 -26.88 -4.48 -6.40
CA PRO A 71 -25.51 -4.94 -6.15
C PRO A 71 -24.42 -3.89 -6.36
N ALA A 72 -24.60 -2.95 -7.30
CA ALA A 72 -23.63 -1.87 -7.54
C ALA A 72 -23.52 -0.91 -6.35
N GLN A 73 -24.58 -0.78 -5.55
CA GLN A 73 -24.61 0.09 -4.36
C GLN A 73 -23.85 -0.51 -3.16
N GLU A 74 -23.55 -1.81 -3.20
CA GLU A 74 -22.76 -2.51 -2.17
C GLU A 74 -21.26 -2.49 -2.43
N LEU A 75 -20.82 -2.07 -3.63
CA LEU A 75 -19.40 -1.96 -3.95
C LEU A 75 -18.70 -0.95 -3.04
N LEU A 76 -17.45 -1.22 -2.69
CA LEU A 76 -16.65 -0.28 -1.89
C LEU A 76 -16.16 0.86 -2.78
N ALA A 77 -16.50 2.10 -2.42
CA ALA A 77 -15.98 3.32 -3.01
C ALA A 77 -15.15 4.12 -2.01
N ILE A 78 -14.37 5.06 -2.51
CA ILE A 78 -13.54 5.93 -1.67
C ILE A 78 -14.36 7.14 -1.21
N PHE A 79 -14.37 7.41 0.10
CA PHE A 79 -14.89 8.62 0.71
C PHE A 79 -13.75 9.42 1.35
N ARG A 80 -13.79 10.74 1.20
CA ARG A 80 -13.03 11.67 2.05
C ARG A 80 -13.76 11.80 3.37
N ASN A 81 -13.09 11.46 4.47
CA ASN A 81 -13.61 11.68 5.80
C ASN A 81 -13.02 12.98 6.35
N LEU A 82 -13.87 13.99 6.54
CA LEU A 82 -13.46 15.33 6.96
C LEU A 82 -13.20 15.45 8.47
N ARG A 83 -13.42 14.36 9.22
CA ARG A 83 -13.02 14.28 10.63
C ARG A 83 -11.53 13.94 10.73
N PRO A 84 -10.88 14.32 11.84
CA PRO A 84 -9.54 13.82 12.14
C PRO A 84 -9.51 12.29 12.11
N PRO A 85 -8.40 11.68 11.65
CA PRO A 85 -8.21 10.24 11.79
C PRO A 85 -8.42 9.80 13.25
N PRO A 86 -9.04 8.64 13.49
CA PRO A 86 -9.11 8.11 14.84
C PRO A 86 -7.70 7.90 15.40
N THR A 87 -7.51 8.21 16.69
CA THR A 87 -6.24 8.04 17.39
C THR A 87 -6.31 6.82 18.33
N GLY A 88 -5.15 6.27 18.69
CA GLY A 88 -5.07 5.14 19.63
C GLY A 88 -5.51 3.79 19.05
N ILE A 89 -5.63 3.67 17.72
CA ILE A 89 -5.90 2.39 17.06
C ILE A 89 -4.63 1.54 17.07
N LYS A 90 -4.76 0.28 17.49
CA LYS A 90 -3.72 -0.73 17.28
C LYS A 90 -3.73 -1.18 15.82
N ILE A 91 -2.60 -1.02 15.16
CA ILE A 91 -2.39 -1.45 13.78
C ILE A 91 -1.89 -2.90 13.83
N TYR A 92 -2.61 -3.79 13.14
CA TYR A 92 -2.29 -5.23 13.08
C TYR A 92 -1.76 -5.67 11.71
N GLU A 93 -1.90 -4.81 10.70
CA GLU A 93 -1.47 -5.06 9.32
C GLU A 93 -0.04 -4.55 9.10
N ASP A 94 0.68 -5.20 8.19
CA ASP A 94 1.97 -4.71 7.72
C ASP A 94 1.79 -3.37 6.98
N LEU A 95 2.60 -2.37 7.34
CA LEU A 95 2.57 -1.07 6.68
C LEU A 95 3.63 -1.01 5.58
N TRP A 96 3.19 -0.86 4.34
CA TRP A 96 4.05 -0.70 3.18
C TRP A 96 4.07 0.76 2.75
N GLY A 97 5.24 1.39 2.80
CA GLY A 97 5.44 2.72 2.25
C GLY A 97 5.86 2.63 0.79
N ASP A 98 5.13 3.30 -0.11
CA ASP A 98 5.51 3.44 -1.51
C ASP A 98 6.65 4.46 -1.64
N MET A 99 7.77 4.04 -2.21
CA MET A 99 9.01 4.81 -2.33
C MET A 99 9.59 4.65 -3.75
N LYS A 100 10.48 5.56 -4.15
CA LYS A 100 11.28 5.39 -5.36
C LYS A 100 12.77 5.28 -5.03
N TYR A 101 13.48 4.53 -5.86
CA TYR A 101 14.93 4.51 -5.82
C TYR A 101 15.50 5.93 -5.88
N GLY A 102 16.43 6.27 -4.98
CA GLY A 102 17.03 7.59 -4.89
C GLY A 102 16.23 8.65 -4.11
N ASP A 103 15.03 8.33 -3.59
CA ASP A 103 14.30 9.20 -2.66
C ASP A 103 15.09 9.38 -1.33
N ALA A 104 14.66 10.32 -0.49
CA ALA A 104 15.22 10.44 0.86
C ALA A 104 14.92 9.18 1.67
N PHE A 105 15.90 8.68 2.43
CA PHE A 105 15.73 7.47 3.21
C PHE A 105 14.69 7.68 4.35
N PRO A 106 13.69 6.79 4.49
CA PRO A 106 12.65 6.94 5.52
C PRO A 106 13.19 6.67 6.93
N ASN A 107 12.58 7.32 7.93
CA ASN A 107 12.97 7.15 9.34
C ASN A 107 12.16 6.06 10.06
N ASN A 108 11.01 5.65 9.51
CA ASN A 108 10.05 4.74 10.14
C ASN A 108 10.17 3.31 9.60
N VAL A 109 11.41 2.80 9.50
CA VAL A 109 11.72 1.47 8.98
C VAL A 109 12.52 0.66 9.99
N VAL A 110 12.35 -0.66 9.95
CA VAL A 110 13.00 -1.59 10.90
C VAL A 110 14.10 -2.36 10.18
N PRO A 111 15.35 -2.35 10.68
CA PRO A 111 16.42 -3.11 10.07
C PRO A 111 16.21 -4.62 10.27
N ALA A 112 16.64 -5.41 9.29
CA ALA A 112 16.65 -6.86 9.34
C ALA A 112 17.43 -7.35 10.56
N ASP A 113 16.85 -8.28 11.32
CA ASP A 113 17.42 -8.80 12.57
C ASP A 113 17.73 -7.72 13.64
N ASN A 114 17.16 -6.51 13.48
CA ASN A 114 17.35 -5.35 14.35
C ASN A 114 18.82 -4.99 14.63
N ARG A 115 19.72 -5.25 13.67
CA ARG A 115 21.16 -4.98 13.81
C ARG A 115 21.88 -4.82 12.46
N PRO A 116 23.10 -4.27 12.45
CA PRO A 116 23.96 -4.35 11.28
C PRO A 116 24.30 -5.80 10.94
N LEU A 117 24.16 -6.15 9.66
CA LEU A 117 24.57 -7.42 9.10
C LEU A 117 25.97 -7.28 8.50
N LYS A 118 26.75 -8.36 8.53
CA LYS A 118 28.06 -8.40 7.90
C LYS A 118 27.88 -8.50 6.38
N THR A 119 28.31 -7.48 5.65
CA THR A 119 28.33 -7.50 4.17
C THR A 119 29.76 -7.40 3.65
N GLU A 120 29.91 -7.52 2.33
CA GLU A 120 31.22 -7.45 1.65
C GLU A 120 31.92 -6.10 1.86
N THR A 121 31.15 -5.02 1.98
CA THR A 121 31.64 -3.66 2.22
C THR A 121 31.70 -3.27 3.70
N GLY A 122 31.49 -4.23 4.62
CA GLY A 122 31.51 -4.01 6.07
C GLY A 122 30.14 -4.17 6.73
N PRO A 123 30.01 -3.93 8.04
CA PRO A 123 28.72 -4.01 8.72
C PRO A 123 27.75 -2.91 8.25
N MET A 124 26.53 -3.27 7.85
CA MET A 124 25.48 -2.31 7.48
C MET A 124 24.07 -2.77 7.88
N ASN A 125 23.19 -1.82 8.16
CA ASN A 125 21.76 -2.08 8.29
C ASN A 125 21.15 -2.33 6.90
N GLN A 126 20.32 -3.36 6.80
CA GLN A 126 19.51 -3.66 5.61
C GLN A 126 18.04 -3.64 6.00
N TYR A 127 17.17 -3.15 5.12
CA TYR A 127 15.75 -2.97 5.38
C TYR A 127 14.93 -3.75 4.36
N VAL A 128 13.78 -4.27 4.77
CA VAL A 128 12.89 -5.07 3.92
C VAL A 128 12.28 -4.18 2.84
N ALA A 129 12.45 -4.58 1.59
CA ALA A 129 11.82 -3.95 0.43
C ALA A 129 11.14 -4.97 -0.47
N LEU A 130 10.08 -4.56 -1.15
CA LEU A 130 9.31 -5.33 -2.11
C LEU A 130 9.28 -4.60 -3.46
N TRP A 131 9.56 -5.34 -4.52
CA TRP A 131 9.48 -4.87 -5.90
C TRP A 131 8.71 -5.86 -6.75
N TYR A 132 8.26 -5.45 -7.94
CA TYR A 132 7.60 -6.32 -8.90
C TYR A 132 8.38 -6.36 -10.20
N LYS A 133 8.78 -7.56 -10.64
CA LYS A 133 9.45 -7.76 -11.94
C LYS A 133 8.64 -8.75 -12.78
N HIS A 134 8.19 -8.31 -13.95
CA HIS A 134 7.35 -9.11 -14.86
C HIS A 134 6.09 -9.71 -14.20
N GLY A 135 5.48 -8.97 -13.27
CA GLY A 135 4.27 -9.40 -12.56
C GLY A 135 4.53 -10.21 -11.28
N GLU A 136 5.77 -10.61 -11.02
CA GLU A 136 6.13 -11.40 -9.84
C GLU A 136 6.62 -10.52 -8.69
N PRO A 137 6.17 -10.74 -7.44
CA PRO A 137 6.68 -10.06 -6.27
C PRO A 137 8.07 -10.57 -5.90
N VAL A 138 9.00 -9.65 -5.63
CA VAL A 138 10.39 -9.93 -5.31
C VAL A 138 10.79 -9.17 -4.04
N PHE A 139 11.03 -9.89 -2.96
CA PHE A 139 11.66 -9.30 -1.78
C PHE A 139 13.14 -9.03 -2.05
N GLY A 140 13.63 -7.91 -1.54
CA GLY A 140 15.02 -7.52 -1.59
C GLY A 140 15.41 -6.70 -0.37
N ARG A 141 16.51 -5.97 -0.51
CA ARG A 141 17.02 -5.09 0.54
C ARG A 141 17.08 -3.65 0.05
N ALA A 142 16.72 -2.74 0.93
CA ALA A 142 17.02 -1.31 0.79
C ALA A 142 18.01 -0.88 1.88
N PHE A 143 18.81 0.15 1.61
CA PHE A 143 19.79 0.72 2.53
C PHE A 143 20.15 2.17 2.12
N PRO A 144 20.59 3.03 3.06
CA PRO A 144 20.93 4.41 2.74
C PRO A 144 22.28 4.50 2.02
N SER A 145 22.37 5.35 1.00
CA SER A 145 23.64 5.84 0.49
C SER A 145 24.30 6.80 1.49
N PRO A 146 25.59 7.16 1.31
CA PRO A 146 26.24 8.20 2.13
C PRO A 146 25.51 9.56 2.11
N ALA A 147 24.74 9.84 1.05
CA ALA A 147 23.94 11.06 0.92
C ALA A 147 22.52 10.91 1.52
N GLY A 148 22.23 9.82 2.23
CA GLY A 148 20.91 9.56 2.82
C GLY A 148 19.82 9.26 1.80
N LYS A 149 20.19 8.76 0.62
CA LYS A 149 19.24 8.36 -0.44
C LYS A 149 18.98 6.87 -0.41
N ILE A 150 17.80 6.45 -0.83
CA ILE A 150 17.46 5.02 -0.90
C ILE A 150 18.23 4.35 -2.04
N MET A 151 19.07 3.39 -1.66
CA MET A 151 19.63 2.37 -2.54
C MET A 151 18.87 1.07 -2.31
N ALA A 152 18.78 0.21 -3.32
CA ALA A 152 18.13 -1.09 -3.19
C ALA A 152 18.79 -2.14 -4.10
N SER A 153 18.63 -3.41 -3.75
CA SER A 153 19.06 -4.55 -4.57
C SER A 153 18.07 -5.71 -4.46
N PHE A 154 17.64 -6.20 -5.62
CA PHE A 154 16.67 -7.28 -5.80
C PHE A 154 17.24 -8.37 -6.70
N GLY A 155 17.23 -9.61 -6.20
CA GLY A 155 17.58 -10.81 -6.98
C GLY A 155 16.35 -11.41 -7.63
N ALA A 156 16.26 -11.34 -8.96
CA ALA A 156 15.14 -11.88 -9.73
C ALA A 156 15.64 -12.53 -11.01
N THR A 157 15.14 -13.73 -11.34
CA THR A 157 15.45 -14.45 -12.60
C THR A 157 16.96 -14.54 -12.88
N ASN A 158 17.77 -14.92 -11.88
CA ASN A 158 19.24 -14.99 -11.94
C ASN A 158 19.95 -13.66 -12.29
N GLN A 159 19.28 -12.52 -12.07
CA GLN A 159 19.84 -11.18 -12.25
C GLN A 159 19.76 -10.41 -10.94
N GLU A 160 20.83 -9.69 -10.61
CA GLU A 160 20.77 -8.61 -9.64
C GLU A 160 20.28 -7.34 -10.33
N ASN A 161 19.33 -6.66 -9.69
CA ASN A 161 18.80 -5.36 -10.11
C ASN A 161 19.07 -4.42 -8.94
N ALA A 162 19.94 -3.44 -9.16
CA ALA A 162 20.49 -2.61 -8.08
C ALA A 162 20.70 -1.14 -8.49
N GLY A 163 20.18 -0.74 -9.66
CA GLY A 163 20.30 0.62 -10.16
C GLY A 163 18.95 1.35 -10.23
N PRO A 164 18.94 2.55 -10.83
CA PRO A 164 17.75 3.39 -10.96
C PRO A 164 16.58 2.73 -11.71
N GLU A 165 16.82 1.67 -12.49
CA GLU A 165 15.79 0.89 -13.18
C GLU A 165 14.75 0.25 -12.26
N ILE A 166 15.08 0.10 -10.96
CA ILE A 166 14.13 -0.35 -9.94
C ILE A 166 12.90 0.55 -9.90
N GLY A 167 13.10 1.87 -10.01
CA GLY A 167 12.01 2.85 -9.98
C GLY A 167 11.20 2.76 -8.68
N SER A 168 9.90 2.50 -8.80
CA SER A 168 8.97 2.36 -7.66
C SER A 168 9.16 1.03 -6.95
N MET A 169 9.15 1.07 -5.62
CA MET A 169 9.21 -0.09 -4.73
C MET A 169 8.45 0.20 -3.45
N GLN A 170 8.27 -0.82 -2.62
CA GLN A 170 7.67 -0.67 -1.30
C GLN A 170 8.69 -1.02 -0.23
N MET A 171 8.71 -0.27 0.87
CA MET A 171 9.51 -0.59 2.06
C MET A 171 8.58 -0.93 3.21
N LEU A 172 8.96 -1.94 4.00
CA LEU A 172 8.22 -2.27 5.22
C LEU A 172 8.49 -1.18 6.27
N THR A 173 7.42 -0.54 6.71
CA THR A 173 7.42 0.59 7.64
C THR A 173 6.72 0.21 8.94
N VAL A 174 6.94 1.03 9.96
CA VAL A 174 6.17 1.01 11.21
C VAL A 174 5.40 2.33 11.34
N PRO A 175 4.30 2.34 12.12
CA PRO A 175 3.58 3.58 12.36
C PRO A 175 4.53 4.63 12.96
N ASP A 176 4.39 5.88 12.52
CA ASP A 176 5.10 6.98 13.17
C ASP A 176 4.75 7.02 14.66
N ALA A 177 5.73 7.30 15.52
CA ALA A 177 5.58 7.28 16.97
C ALA A 177 4.47 8.23 17.49
N SER A 178 4.05 9.21 16.70
CA SER A 178 2.92 10.11 16.98
C SER A 178 1.54 9.46 16.80
N ASN A 179 1.45 8.35 16.07
CA ASN A 179 0.20 7.70 15.68
C ASN A 179 -0.02 6.32 16.33
N ALA A 180 0.98 5.74 17.01
CA ALA A 180 0.85 4.45 17.68
C ALA A 180 1.47 4.46 19.08
N TYR A 181 0.63 4.26 20.11
CA TYR A 181 1.10 3.78 21.40
C TYR A 181 1.47 2.30 21.23
N CYS A 182 2.76 2.00 21.06
CA CYS A 182 3.28 0.64 21.16
C CYS A 182 3.28 0.20 22.63
N GLY A 183 2.14 -0.30 23.10
CA GLY A 183 2.05 -0.99 24.37
C GLY A 183 2.76 -2.34 24.31
N GLY A 184 3.98 -2.38 24.82
CA GLY A 184 4.56 -3.56 25.48
C GLY A 184 5.16 -4.65 24.59
N LYS A 185 6.49 -4.76 24.69
CA LYS A 185 7.37 -5.85 24.24
C LYS A 185 7.55 -5.94 22.73
N THR A 186 8.78 -5.61 22.33
CA THR A 186 9.46 -6.04 21.10
C THR A 186 8.90 -7.36 20.58
N SER A 187 8.02 -7.29 19.58
CA SER A 187 7.75 -8.43 18.71
C SER A 187 9.05 -8.70 17.96
N THR A 188 9.85 -9.61 18.50
CA THR A 188 10.89 -10.31 17.75
C THR A 188 10.25 -10.86 16.49
N PHE A 189 10.50 -10.22 15.35
CA PHE A 189 10.26 -10.80 14.04
C PHE A 189 11.16 -12.04 13.93
N LYS A 190 10.63 -13.22 14.26
CA LYS A 190 11.25 -14.47 13.86
C LYS A 190 11.01 -14.60 12.36
N VAL A 191 12.04 -14.29 11.57
CA VAL A 191 12.12 -14.72 10.17
C VAL A 191 11.91 -16.23 10.18
N LEU A 192 10.80 -16.68 9.59
CA LEU A 192 10.51 -18.11 9.39
C LEU A 192 11.66 -18.70 8.58
N HIS A 193 12.52 -19.46 9.26
CA HIS A 193 13.54 -20.27 8.61
C HIS A 193 12.84 -21.23 7.65
N LYS A 194 13.14 -21.05 6.36
CA LYS A 194 12.76 -21.92 5.24
C LYS A 194 13.05 -23.37 5.64
N ARG A 195 12.01 -24.21 5.76
CA ARG A 195 12.20 -25.67 5.83
C ARG A 195 12.90 -26.08 4.54
N ARG A 196 14.05 -26.73 4.66
CA ARG A 196 14.65 -27.52 3.57
C ARG A 196 13.61 -28.53 3.12
N ILE A 197 13.26 -28.49 1.84
CA ILE A 197 12.68 -29.64 1.15
C ILE A 197 13.91 -30.41 0.64
N ASN A 198 14.04 -31.65 1.09
CA ASN A 198 15.00 -32.62 0.56
C ASN A 198 14.65 -32.95 -0.89
#